data_AF-A0AAJ2HF83-F1
#
_entry.id   AF-A0AAJ2HF83-F1
#
_cell.length_a   1.000
_cell.length_b   1.000
_cell.length_c   1.000
_cell.angle_alpha   90.00
_cell.angle_beta   90.00
_cell.angle_gamma   90.00
#
_symmetry.space_group_name_H-M   'P 1'
#
loop_
_entity.id
_entity.type
_entity.pdbx_description
1 polymer ?
#
loop_
_entity_poly.entity_id
_entity_poly.type
_entity_poly.pdbx_seq_one_letter_code
_entity_poly.pdbx_strand_id
1 'polypeptide(L)'
;MLLKLSAAGLSFETASVALLLQGGNGLGVLSAYLLLHLASSALFALAIAQVAPPQYRRPRTALLLYLFFFNFFIPIGGVLCAVVALLVAVLWPKDKPEDHFDTTQAPAFVTARRREGSGFSGNRVRAQLGNVATPVDKRLNALVAIQSTPTRASGASLRSLLGDPADDVRLLAYGILDGKEKKITQRIVDMRNHLKTVSDPETLSILHQQVAELYQELIYQNLVQGDLLNYSYTQMREHARAALQIDAAQPGLWFMLARMELANRNVADAAEAMQHAHEYGFSRVRLLPYLAELSFLEHDYEQVRKLFIEMQYDPSVSSQPQLHRYWRHGRRTIANRPDTFSPAPAGRPGGGRR
;
A
#
# COMPACT_ATOMS: atom_id res chain seq x y z
N MET A 1 -19.83 -36.06 -29.82
CA MET A 1 -20.64 -36.72 -28.77
C MET A 1 -21.76 -35.80 -28.29
N LEU A 2 -21.44 -34.56 -27.90
CA LEU A 2 -22.40 -33.50 -27.53
C LEU A 2 -23.63 -33.42 -28.45
N LEU A 3 -23.43 -33.21 -29.76
CA LEU A 3 -24.54 -33.09 -30.72
C LEU A 3 -25.48 -34.30 -30.73
N LYS A 4 -24.94 -35.52 -30.54
CA LYS A 4 -25.74 -36.74 -30.49
C LYS A 4 -26.59 -36.80 -29.22
N LEU A 5 -26.03 -36.39 -28.07
CA LEU A 5 -26.74 -36.35 -26.79
C LEU A 5 -27.82 -35.26 -26.79
N SER A 6 -27.50 -34.08 -27.31
CA SER A 6 -28.46 -32.96 -27.42
C SER A 6 -29.61 -33.29 -28.40
N ALA A 7 -29.30 -33.90 -29.55
CA ALA A 7 -30.32 -34.32 -30.50
C ALA A 7 -31.22 -35.42 -29.91
N ALA A 8 -30.65 -36.43 -29.27
CA ALA A 8 -31.41 -37.50 -28.62
C ALA A 8 -32.28 -36.97 -27.47
N GLY A 9 -31.74 -36.07 -26.63
CA GLY A 9 -32.51 -35.41 -25.56
C GLY A 9 -33.68 -34.62 -26.11
N LEU A 10 -33.46 -33.82 -27.17
CA LEU A 10 -34.51 -33.05 -27.83
C LEU A 10 -35.59 -33.97 -28.42
N SER A 11 -35.22 -35.07 -29.07
CA SER A 11 -36.18 -36.05 -29.61
C SER A 11 -37.03 -36.72 -28.53
N PHE A 12 -36.45 -37.05 -27.37
CA PHE A 12 -37.22 -37.61 -26.26
C PHE A 12 -38.13 -36.57 -25.61
N GLU A 13 -37.67 -35.32 -25.46
CA GLU A 13 -38.50 -34.24 -24.93
C GLU A 13 -39.70 -33.97 -25.85
N THR A 14 -39.48 -33.84 -27.15
CA THR A 14 -40.57 -33.59 -28.10
C THR A 14 -41.54 -34.76 -28.17
N ALA A 15 -41.05 -36.00 -28.12
CA ALA A 15 -41.89 -37.20 -28.04
C ALA A 15 -42.71 -37.23 -26.74
N SER A 16 -42.12 -36.83 -25.61
CA SER A 16 -42.82 -36.77 -24.32
C SER A 16 -43.96 -35.75 -24.34
N VAL A 17 -43.70 -34.55 -24.88
CA VAL A 17 -44.69 -33.48 -24.99
C VAL A 17 -45.78 -33.84 -26.00
N ALA A 18 -45.41 -34.42 -27.15
CA ALA A 18 -46.37 -34.88 -28.16
C ALA A 18 -47.32 -35.95 -27.59
N LEU A 19 -46.80 -36.85 -26.74
CA LEU A 19 -47.58 -37.89 -26.09
C LEU A 19 -48.61 -37.32 -25.07
N LEU A 20 -48.27 -36.23 -24.38
CA LEU A 20 -49.24 -35.48 -23.55
C LEU A 20 -50.28 -34.73 -24.39
N LEU A 21 -49.87 -34.13 -25.51
CA LEU A 21 -50.77 -33.36 -26.39
C LEU A 21 -51.79 -34.23 -27.12
N GLN A 22 -51.54 -35.54 -27.27
CA GLN A 22 -52.48 -36.50 -27.85
C GLN A 22 -53.68 -36.84 -26.93
N GLY A 23 -53.79 -36.23 -25.74
CA GLY A 23 -55.04 -36.14 -24.97
C GLY A 23 -55.41 -37.38 -24.14
N GLY A 24 -54.51 -38.35 -23.98
CA GLY A 24 -54.76 -39.53 -23.16
C GLY A 24 -54.46 -39.30 -21.67
N ASN A 25 -55.48 -39.26 -20.81
CA ASN A 25 -55.31 -39.09 -19.36
C ASN A 25 -55.08 -40.41 -18.59
N GLY A 26 -54.71 -41.49 -19.29
CA GLY A 26 -54.47 -42.79 -18.68
C GLY A 26 -53.13 -42.85 -17.94
N LEU A 27 -53.06 -43.66 -16.87
CA LEU A 27 -51.82 -43.91 -16.12
C LEU A 27 -50.65 -44.35 -17.03
N GLY A 28 -50.94 -45.12 -18.08
CA GLY A 28 -49.94 -45.53 -19.07
C GLY A 28 -49.29 -44.35 -19.81
N VAL A 29 -50.09 -43.34 -20.19
CA VAL A 29 -49.62 -42.14 -20.91
C VAL A 29 -48.75 -41.28 -20.00
N LEU A 30 -49.17 -41.08 -18.75
CA LEU A 30 -48.38 -40.35 -17.75
C LEU A 30 -47.05 -41.06 -17.44
N SER A 31 -47.07 -42.39 -17.31
CA SER A 31 -45.84 -43.16 -17.06
C SER A 31 -44.87 -43.11 -18.24
N ALA A 32 -45.37 -43.19 -19.48
CA ALA A 32 -44.56 -43.06 -20.69
C ALA A 32 -43.96 -41.65 -20.83
N TYR A 33 -44.75 -40.61 -20.54
CA TYR A 33 -44.26 -39.23 -20.50
C TYR A 33 -43.10 -39.07 -19.50
N LEU A 34 -43.28 -39.53 -18.26
CA LEU A 34 -42.27 -39.41 -17.21
C LEU A 34 -40.97 -40.15 -17.58
N LEU A 35 -41.06 -41.34 -18.19
CA LEU A 35 -39.88 -42.09 -18.63
C LEU A 35 -39.13 -41.36 -19.76
N LEU A 36 -39.84 -40.82 -20.74
CA LEU A 36 -39.24 -40.06 -21.84
C LEU A 36 -38.59 -38.76 -21.34
N HIS A 37 -39.27 -38.04 -20.44
CA HIS A 37 -38.75 -36.82 -19.84
C HIS A 37 -37.55 -37.08 -18.91
N LEU A 38 -37.57 -38.19 -18.16
CA LEU A 38 -36.43 -38.64 -17.35
C LEU A 38 -35.20 -38.94 -18.23
N ALA A 39 -35.40 -39.66 -19.34
CA ALA A 39 -34.33 -39.96 -20.29
C ALA A 39 -33.77 -38.69 -20.95
N SER A 40 -34.65 -37.78 -21.38
CA SER A 40 -34.30 -36.45 -21.89
C SER A 40 -33.46 -35.66 -20.89
N SER A 41 -33.88 -35.64 -19.62
CA SER A 41 -33.21 -34.91 -18.56
C SER A 41 -31.80 -35.40 -18.28
N ALA A 42 -31.59 -36.72 -18.29
CA ALA A 42 -30.27 -37.31 -18.15
C ALA A 42 -29.34 -36.97 -19.34
N LEU A 43 -29.86 -37.00 -20.56
CA LEU A 43 -29.08 -36.68 -21.76
C LEU A 43 -28.66 -35.21 -21.81
N PHE A 44 -29.55 -34.28 -21.43
CA PHE A 44 -29.21 -32.86 -21.34
C PHE A 44 -28.21 -32.57 -20.23
N ALA A 45 -28.33 -33.21 -19.06
CA ALA A 45 -27.34 -33.10 -17.99
C ALA A 45 -25.94 -33.52 -18.45
N LEU A 46 -25.84 -34.64 -19.18
CA LEU A 46 -24.58 -35.11 -19.78
C LEU A 46 -24.05 -34.13 -20.84
N ALA A 47 -24.93 -33.62 -21.71
CA ALA A 47 -24.54 -32.67 -22.76
C ALA A 47 -24.00 -31.36 -22.16
N ILE A 48 -24.72 -30.76 -21.22
CA ILE A 48 -24.33 -29.48 -20.58
C ILE A 48 -23.03 -29.67 -19.78
N ALA A 49 -22.86 -30.79 -19.07
CA ALA A 49 -21.63 -31.09 -18.34
C ALA A 49 -20.39 -31.22 -19.26
N GLN A 50 -20.56 -31.61 -20.54
CA GLN A 50 -19.48 -31.65 -21.53
C GLN A 50 -19.04 -30.27 -22.01
N VAL A 51 -19.91 -29.25 -21.92
CA VAL A 51 -19.60 -27.87 -22.34
C VAL A 51 -19.18 -27.00 -21.16
N ALA A 52 -19.64 -27.31 -19.94
CA ALA A 52 -19.29 -26.59 -18.73
C ALA A 52 -17.77 -26.35 -18.59
N PRO A 53 -17.31 -25.16 -18.17
CA PRO A 53 -15.88 -24.89 -17.99
C PRO A 53 -15.21 -25.89 -17.02
N PRO A 54 -13.94 -26.27 -17.24
CA PRO A 54 -13.28 -27.35 -16.50
C PRO A 54 -13.25 -27.13 -14.97
N GLN A 55 -13.23 -25.88 -14.52
CA GLN A 55 -13.29 -25.49 -13.10
C GLN A 55 -14.62 -25.86 -12.42
N TYR A 56 -15.74 -25.85 -13.15
CA TYR A 56 -17.07 -26.18 -12.60
C TYR A 56 -17.41 -27.67 -12.73
N ARG A 57 -16.56 -28.47 -13.39
CA ARG A 57 -16.78 -29.90 -13.55
C ARG A 57 -16.44 -30.71 -12.30
N ARG A 58 -16.00 -30.10 -11.20
CA ARG A 58 -15.61 -30.80 -9.98
C ARG A 58 -16.44 -30.34 -8.78
N PRO A 59 -17.02 -31.26 -8.00
CA PRO A 59 -17.10 -32.71 -8.22
C PRO A 59 -18.10 -33.08 -9.35
N ARG A 60 -17.72 -34.01 -10.24
CA ARG A 60 -18.50 -34.37 -11.45
C ARG A 60 -19.89 -34.92 -11.13
N THR A 61 -19.99 -35.71 -10.07
CA THR A 61 -21.24 -36.35 -9.64
C THR A 61 -22.26 -35.31 -9.16
N ALA A 62 -21.84 -34.35 -8.33
CA ALA A 62 -22.72 -33.28 -7.86
C ALA A 62 -23.23 -32.40 -9.00
N LEU A 63 -22.37 -32.07 -9.97
CA LEU A 63 -22.78 -31.32 -11.15
C LEU A 63 -23.83 -32.07 -11.98
N LEU A 64 -23.60 -33.37 -12.24
CA LEU A 64 -24.54 -34.18 -13.02
C LEU A 64 -25.88 -34.35 -12.30
N LEU A 65 -25.87 -34.61 -10.98
CA LEU A 65 -27.10 -34.69 -10.18
C LEU A 65 -27.85 -33.37 -10.17
N TYR A 66 -27.15 -32.25 -9.97
CA TYR A 66 -27.74 -30.92 -10.01
C TYR A 66 -28.43 -30.66 -11.36
N LEU A 67 -27.72 -30.83 -12.48
CA LEU A 67 -28.26 -30.59 -13.81
C LEU A 67 -29.42 -31.54 -14.13
N PHE A 68 -29.35 -32.79 -13.70
CA PHE A 68 -30.42 -33.77 -13.89
C PHE A 68 -31.69 -33.37 -13.14
N PHE A 69 -31.60 -33.12 -11.82
CA PHE A 69 -32.76 -32.74 -11.02
C PHE A 69 -33.33 -31.39 -11.46
N PHE A 70 -32.46 -30.43 -11.77
CA PHE A 70 -32.89 -29.12 -12.27
C PHE A 70 -33.68 -29.24 -13.56
N ASN A 71 -33.25 -30.12 -14.48
CA ASN A 71 -33.95 -30.31 -15.74
C ASN A 71 -35.23 -31.16 -15.61
N PHE A 72 -35.24 -32.14 -14.70
CA PHE A 72 -36.37 -33.04 -14.48
C PHE A 72 -37.55 -32.36 -13.76
N PHE A 73 -37.28 -31.47 -12.81
CA PHE A 73 -38.34 -30.79 -12.05
C PHE A 73 -38.89 -29.53 -12.74
N ILE A 74 -38.19 -29.02 -13.76
CA ILE A 74 -38.61 -27.85 -14.54
C ILE A 74 -38.65 -28.26 -16.03
N PRO A 75 -39.70 -28.96 -16.48
CA PRO A 75 -39.82 -29.39 -17.87
C PRO A 75 -39.73 -28.19 -18.82
N ILE A 76 -39.00 -28.35 -19.94
CA ILE A 76 -38.72 -27.32 -20.96
C ILE A 76 -37.88 -26.13 -20.43
N GLY A 77 -38.25 -25.53 -19.31
CA GLY A 77 -37.58 -24.37 -18.71
C GLY A 77 -36.18 -24.68 -18.16
N GLY A 78 -35.96 -25.87 -17.63
CA GLY A 78 -34.67 -26.28 -17.05
C GLY A 78 -33.52 -26.22 -18.06
N VAL A 79 -33.71 -26.78 -19.26
CA VAL A 79 -32.72 -26.71 -20.34
C VAL A 79 -32.44 -25.26 -20.74
N LEU A 80 -33.49 -24.45 -20.94
CA LEU A 80 -33.36 -23.05 -21.36
C LEU A 80 -32.57 -22.23 -20.33
N CYS A 81 -32.92 -22.33 -19.05
CA CYS A 81 -32.22 -21.64 -17.96
C CYS A 81 -30.76 -22.09 -17.87
N ALA A 82 -30.47 -23.39 -18.02
CA ALA A 82 -29.11 -23.90 -17.98
C ALA A 82 -28.25 -23.40 -19.15
N VAL A 83 -28.81 -23.29 -20.36
CA VAL A 83 -28.13 -22.73 -21.53
C VAL A 83 -27.83 -21.24 -21.33
N VAL A 84 -28.80 -20.45 -20.83
CA VAL A 84 -28.60 -19.03 -20.54
C VAL A 84 -27.51 -18.84 -19.48
N ALA A 85 -27.54 -19.61 -18.39
CA ALA A 85 -26.51 -19.55 -17.35
C ALA A 85 -25.11 -19.88 -17.90
N LEU A 86 -25.01 -20.86 -18.80
CA LEU A 86 -23.76 -21.19 -19.47
C LEU A 86 -23.27 -20.04 -20.37
N LEU A 87 -24.16 -19.41 -21.14
CA LEU A 87 -23.82 -18.27 -21.98
C LEU A 87 -23.31 -17.09 -21.15
N VAL A 88 -23.98 -16.76 -20.05
CA VAL A 88 -23.51 -15.72 -19.12
C VAL A 88 -22.13 -16.09 -18.56
N ALA A 89 -21.91 -17.33 -18.12
CA ALA A 89 -20.63 -17.77 -17.57
C ALA A 89 -19.45 -17.75 -18.58
N VAL A 90 -19.75 -17.79 -19.88
CA VAL A 90 -18.75 -17.73 -20.97
C VAL A 90 -18.53 -16.29 -21.44
N LEU A 91 -19.59 -15.49 -21.57
CA LEU A 91 -19.54 -14.13 -22.11
C LEU A 91 -19.12 -13.09 -21.06
N TRP A 92 -19.28 -13.39 -19.77
CA TRP A 92 -18.89 -12.43 -18.72
C TRP A 92 -17.37 -12.34 -18.58
N PRO A 93 -16.77 -11.12 -18.62
CA PRO A 93 -15.34 -10.93 -18.44
C PRO A 93 -14.91 -11.52 -17.09
N LYS A 94 -13.91 -12.41 -17.13
CA LYS A 94 -13.34 -13.00 -15.91
C LYS A 94 -12.16 -12.17 -15.47
N ASP A 95 -12.19 -11.71 -14.23
CA ASP A 95 -10.99 -11.25 -13.54
C ASP A 95 -10.01 -12.41 -13.47
N LYS A 96 -8.87 -12.28 -14.16
CA LYS A 96 -7.76 -13.22 -13.99
C LYS A 96 -7.20 -12.98 -12.59
N PRO A 97 -7.20 -13.97 -11.69
CA PRO A 97 -6.33 -13.88 -10.53
C PRO A 97 -4.89 -13.94 -11.05
N GLU A 98 -4.25 -12.78 -11.20
CA GLU A 98 -2.80 -12.70 -11.18
C GLU A 98 -2.35 -12.95 -9.74
N ASP A 99 -2.08 -14.21 -9.44
CA ASP A 99 -1.14 -14.62 -8.39
C ASP A 99 -0.61 -16.00 -8.80
N HIS A 100 0.24 -16.01 -9.83
CA HIS A 100 1.13 -17.13 -10.05
C HIS A 100 2.29 -16.96 -9.07
N PHE A 101 2.34 -17.78 -8.03
CA PHE A 101 3.58 -18.00 -7.31
C PHE A 101 4.50 -18.77 -8.25
N ASP A 102 5.42 -18.06 -8.90
CA ASP A 102 6.50 -18.68 -9.66
C ASP A 102 7.63 -19.08 -8.71
N THR A 103 8.09 -20.34 -8.82
CA THR A 103 9.23 -20.81 -8.03
C THR A 103 10.48 -20.40 -8.77
N THR A 104 10.99 -19.21 -8.46
CA THR A 104 12.27 -18.75 -8.99
C THR A 104 13.39 -19.64 -8.43
N GLN A 105 14.41 -19.92 -9.25
CA GLN A 105 15.58 -20.63 -8.76
C GLN A 105 16.21 -19.86 -7.61
N ALA A 106 16.61 -20.56 -6.55
CA ALA A 106 17.37 -19.97 -5.46
C ALA A 106 18.58 -19.24 -6.06
N PRO A 107 18.75 -17.93 -5.83
CA PRO A 107 19.84 -17.18 -6.44
C PRO A 107 21.18 -17.79 -6.01
N ALA A 108 22.07 -18.03 -6.97
CA ALA A 108 23.42 -18.46 -6.68
C ALA A 108 24.12 -17.39 -5.82
N PHE A 109 24.77 -17.79 -4.74
CA PHE A 109 25.44 -16.90 -3.82
C PHE A 109 26.65 -16.27 -4.52
N VAL A 110 26.52 -15.02 -4.99
CA VAL A 110 27.63 -14.28 -5.59
C VAL A 110 28.44 -13.62 -4.47
N THR A 111 29.69 -14.04 -4.29
CA THR A 111 30.61 -13.47 -3.29
C THR A 111 31.12 -12.07 -3.63
N ALA A 112 30.75 -11.53 -4.80
CA ALA A 112 31.17 -10.22 -5.27
C ALA A 112 29.97 -9.30 -5.51
N ARG A 113 29.25 -8.94 -4.43
CA ARG A 113 28.49 -7.69 -4.42
C ARG A 113 29.17 -6.77 -3.41
N ARG A 114 29.74 -5.67 -3.91
CA ARG A 114 30.14 -4.53 -3.09
C ARG A 114 28.89 -4.07 -2.35
N ARG A 115 28.79 -4.46 -1.09
CA ARG A 115 27.62 -4.31 -0.24
C ARG A 115 27.60 -2.89 0.28
N GLU A 116 26.87 -2.01 -0.39
CA GLU A 116 26.36 -0.82 0.27
C GLU A 116 25.47 -1.28 1.44
N GLY A 117 25.91 -1.00 2.66
CA GLY A 117 25.10 -1.15 3.87
C GLY A 117 25.00 -2.57 4.44
N SER A 118 25.80 -2.84 5.48
CA SER A 118 25.32 -3.43 6.73
C SER A 118 24.32 -4.60 6.65
N GLY A 119 24.82 -5.84 6.60
CA GLY A 119 23.98 -7.00 6.95
C GLY A 119 24.73 -8.18 7.54
N PHE A 120 25.91 -7.96 8.12
CA PHE A 120 26.62 -8.99 8.91
C PHE A 120 26.99 -8.53 10.34
N SER A 121 26.74 -7.27 10.74
CA SER A 121 26.98 -6.81 12.13
C SER A 121 25.72 -6.32 12.87
N GLY A 122 24.80 -5.60 12.22
CA GLY A 122 23.69 -4.93 12.92
C GLY A 122 22.77 -5.83 13.75
N ASN A 123 22.29 -6.95 13.20
CA ASN A 123 21.38 -7.85 13.91
C ASN A 123 22.06 -8.62 15.05
N ARG A 124 23.33 -9.01 14.86
CA ARG A 124 24.11 -9.69 15.92
C ARG A 124 24.46 -8.74 17.06
N VAL A 125 24.88 -7.52 16.73
CA VAL A 125 25.14 -6.45 17.71
C VAL A 125 23.86 -6.14 18.49
N ARG A 126 22.72 -5.95 17.81
CA ARG A 126 21.42 -5.76 18.47
C ARG A 126 21.04 -6.93 19.38
N ALA A 127 21.21 -8.17 18.92
CA ALA A 127 20.91 -9.37 19.73
C ALA A 127 21.82 -9.49 20.97
N GLN A 128 23.11 -9.15 20.85
CA GLN A 128 24.05 -9.13 21.97
C GLN A 128 23.69 -8.06 22.99
N LEU A 129 23.32 -6.85 22.52
CA LEU A 129 22.93 -5.75 23.39
C LEU A 129 21.63 -6.03 24.14
N GLY A 130 20.63 -6.61 23.46
CA GLY A 130 19.33 -6.94 24.04
C GLY A 130 19.33 -8.16 24.97
N ASN A 131 20.36 -9.02 24.91
CA ASN A 131 20.46 -10.19 25.77
C ASN A 131 21.34 -9.91 27.00
N VAL A 132 20.69 -9.68 28.14
CA VAL A 132 21.34 -9.44 29.45
C VAL A 132 22.24 -10.59 29.90
N ALA A 133 21.97 -11.83 29.44
CA ALA A 133 22.84 -12.98 29.75
C ALA A 133 24.18 -12.97 28.98
N THR A 134 24.35 -12.06 28.01
CA THR A 134 25.63 -11.92 27.30
C THR A 134 26.67 -11.29 28.24
N PRO A 135 27.92 -11.81 28.28
CA PRO A 135 28.98 -11.22 29.10
C PRO A 135 29.17 -9.72 28.83
N VAL A 136 29.38 -8.94 29.90
CA VAL A 136 29.44 -7.46 29.85
C VAL A 136 30.47 -6.97 28.83
N ASP A 137 31.68 -7.56 28.77
CA ASP A 137 32.72 -7.18 27.81
C ASP A 137 32.28 -7.30 26.34
N LYS A 138 31.51 -8.34 26.01
CA LYS A 138 30.97 -8.53 24.66
C LYS A 138 29.91 -7.48 24.32
N ARG A 139 29.13 -7.06 25.32
CA ARG A 139 28.10 -6.03 25.19
C ARG A 139 28.71 -4.64 25.07
N LEU A 140 29.77 -4.33 25.82
CA LEU A 140 30.55 -3.10 25.68
C LEU A 140 31.20 -3.00 24.30
N ASN A 141 31.79 -4.08 23.80
CA ASN A 141 32.32 -4.13 22.43
C ASN A 141 31.22 -3.90 21.37
N ALA A 142 30.03 -4.46 21.60
CA ALA A 142 28.87 -4.24 20.74
C ALA A 142 28.38 -2.77 20.79
N LEU A 143 28.47 -2.09 21.95
CA LEU A 143 28.18 -0.67 22.10
C LEU A 143 29.17 0.21 21.32
N VAL A 144 30.46 -0.09 21.37
CA VAL A 144 31.46 0.62 20.56
C VAL A 144 31.16 0.48 19.07
N ALA A 145 30.79 -0.73 18.62
CA ALA A 145 30.43 -0.97 17.24
C ALA A 145 29.15 -0.22 16.78
N ILE A 146 28.18 0.00 17.69
CA ILE A 146 26.93 0.69 17.35
C ILE A 146 27.06 2.22 17.36
N GLN A 147 28.10 2.78 17.97
CA GLN A 147 28.29 4.23 18.09
C GLN A 147 28.30 4.94 16.73
N SER A 148 28.95 4.35 15.73
CA SER A 148 29.03 4.87 14.35
C SER A 148 27.74 4.70 13.55
N THR A 149 26.78 3.89 14.04
CA THR A 149 25.51 3.66 13.37
C THR A 149 24.57 4.85 13.59
N PRO A 150 23.86 5.35 12.54
CA PRO A 150 22.89 6.43 12.68
C PRO A 150 21.82 6.14 13.74
N THR A 151 21.51 7.13 14.58
CA THR A 151 20.61 6.95 15.74
C THR A 151 19.17 6.63 15.33
N ARG A 152 18.74 7.00 14.13
CA ARG A 152 17.45 6.53 13.56
C ARG A 152 17.32 5.00 13.58
N ALA A 153 18.45 4.29 13.43
CA ALA A 153 18.50 2.83 13.41
C ALA A 153 18.97 2.23 14.74
N SER A 154 19.78 2.93 15.55
CA SER A 154 20.33 2.41 16.80
C SER A 154 19.71 2.97 18.08
N GLY A 155 18.94 4.05 17.99
CA GLY A 155 18.48 4.86 19.12
C GLY A 155 17.55 4.11 20.08
N ALA A 156 16.61 3.32 19.55
CA ALA A 156 15.74 2.50 20.40
C ALA A 156 16.55 1.48 21.23
N SER A 157 17.54 0.83 20.62
CA SER A 157 18.43 -0.11 21.30
C SER A 157 19.33 0.61 22.33
N LEU A 158 19.87 1.77 22.00
CA LEU A 158 20.67 2.58 22.95
C LEU A 158 19.83 3.02 24.15
N ARG A 159 18.59 3.47 23.92
CA ARG A 159 17.67 3.88 24.98
C ARG A 159 17.24 2.73 25.87
N SER A 160 17.01 1.53 25.33
CA SER A 160 16.72 0.36 26.17
C SER A 160 17.86 -0.01 27.11
N LEU A 161 19.11 0.31 26.75
CA LEU A 161 20.29 0.05 27.59
C LEU A 161 20.45 1.06 28.73
N LEU A 162 19.66 2.14 28.75
CA LEU A 162 19.65 3.07 29.89
C LEU A 162 19.04 2.45 31.15
N GLY A 163 18.30 1.34 31.02
CA GLY A 163 17.81 0.53 32.13
C GLY A 163 18.66 -0.71 32.43
N ASP A 164 19.85 -0.83 31.83
CA ASP A 164 20.66 -2.05 31.95
C ASP A 164 21.16 -2.27 33.38
N PRO A 165 21.23 -3.52 33.90
CA PRO A 165 21.75 -3.78 35.23
C PRO A 165 23.25 -3.48 35.38
N ALA A 166 24.05 -3.52 34.31
CA ALA A 166 25.47 -3.19 34.36
C ALA A 166 25.67 -1.68 34.18
N ASP A 167 26.26 -1.02 35.18
CA ASP A 167 26.44 0.43 35.19
C ASP A 167 27.31 0.93 34.02
N ASP A 168 28.38 0.21 33.66
CA ASP A 168 29.26 0.58 32.54
C ASP A 168 28.52 0.62 31.19
N VAL A 169 27.61 -0.34 30.98
CA VAL A 169 26.79 -0.42 29.77
C VAL A 169 25.82 0.75 29.72
N ARG A 170 25.19 1.06 30.87
CA ARG A 170 24.27 2.19 31.02
C ARG A 170 24.98 3.52 30.74
N LEU A 171 26.14 3.73 31.35
CA LEU A 171 26.91 4.95 31.24
C LEU A 171 27.44 5.18 29.83
N LEU A 172 27.94 4.12 29.18
CA LEU A 172 28.39 4.21 27.79
C LEU A 172 27.23 4.49 26.83
N ALA A 173 26.08 3.84 27.01
CA ALA A 173 24.88 4.12 26.21
C ALA A 173 24.41 5.57 26.36
N TYR A 174 24.41 6.10 27.59
CA TYR A 174 24.13 7.51 27.87
C TYR A 174 25.13 8.43 27.16
N GLY A 175 26.44 8.21 27.33
CA GLY A 175 27.47 9.05 26.72
C GLY A 175 27.43 9.04 25.18
N ILE A 176 27.05 7.92 24.56
CA ILE A 176 26.84 7.84 23.10
C ILE A 176 25.65 8.71 22.66
N LEU A 177 24.52 8.65 23.37
CA LEU A 177 23.33 9.44 23.03
C LEU A 177 23.58 10.95 23.25
N ASP A 178 24.08 11.32 24.43
CA ASP A 178 24.41 12.70 24.81
C ASP A 178 25.44 13.31 23.85
N GLY A 179 26.51 12.58 23.54
CA GLY A 179 27.53 13.06 22.61
C GLY A 179 26.99 13.34 21.21
N LYS A 180 26.02 12.56 20.74
CA LYS A 180 25.38 12.78 19.42
C LYS A 180 24.44 13.98 19.44
N GLU A 181 23.63 14.13 20.48
CA GLU A 181 22.77 15.29 20.67
C GLU A 181 23.62 16.57 20.75
N LYS A 182 24.58 16.61 21.66
CA LYS A 182 25.46 17.75 21.90
C LYS A 182 26.20 18.19 20.64
N LYS A 183 26.65 17.25 19.81
CA LYS A 183 27.33 17.56 18.53
C LYS A 183 26.43 18.37 17.59
N ILE A 184 25.14 18.04 17.51
CA ILE A 184 24.20 18.77 16.63
C ILE A 184 23.79 20.08 17.31
N THR A 185 23.47 20.06 18.59
CA THR A 185 23.07 21.25 19.36
C THR A 185 24.16 22.32 19.36
N GLN A 186 25.43 21.94 19.47
CA GLN A 186 26.54 22.90 19.38
C GLN A 186 26.58 23.58 18.00
N ARG A 187 26.43 22.82 16.91
CA ARG A 187 26.37 23.40 15.55
C ARG A 187 25.19 24.35 15.38
N ILE A 188 24.04 24.05 15.99
CA ILE A 188 22.88 24.95 16.00
C ILE A 188 23.23 26.26 16.71
N VAL A 189 23.85 26.19 17.89
CA VAL A 189 24.28 27.38 18.65
C VAL A 189 25.26 28.23 17.83
N ASP A 190 26.27 27.60 17.25
CA ASP A 190 27.29 28.29 16.44
C ASP A 190 26.65 29.00 15.24
N MET A 191 25.77 28.30 14.51
CA MET A 191 25.07 28.85 13.33
C MET A 191 24.11 29.99 13.70
N ARG A 192 23.39 29.86 14.82
CA ARG A 192 22.49 30.92 15.32
C ARG A 192 23.25 32.14 15.82
N ASN A 193 24.47 31.98 16.31
CA ASN A 193 25.32 33.12 16.63
C ASN A 193 25.82 33.81 15.36
N HIS A 194 26.17 33.05 14.32
CA HIS A 194 26.54 33.60 13.02
C HIS A 194 25.39 34.39 12.36
N LEU A 195 24.14 33.93 12.50
CA LEU A 195 22.95 34.65 12.03
C LEU A 195 22.83 36.08 12.61
N LYS A 196 23.41 36.37 13.78
CA LYS A 196 23.35 37.71 14.41
C LYS A 196 24.30 38.71 13.78
N THR A 197 25.30 38.26 13.01
CA THR A 197 26.36 39.11 12.48
C THR A 197 26.26 39.32 10.98
N VAL A 198 25.43 38.54 10.29
CA VAL A 198 25.24 38.60 8.84
C VAL A 198 24.04 39.48 8.52
N SER A 199 24.20 40.33 7.51
CA SER A 199 23.12 41.19 6.99
C SER A 199 22.80 40.93 5.52
N ASP A 200 23.67 40.19 4.83
CA ASP A 200 23.47 39.84 3.42
C ASP A 200 22.29 38.86 3.26
N PRO A 201 21.26 39.18 2.44
CA PRO A 201 20.06 38.36 2.32
C PRO A 201 20.32 36.92 1.85
N GLU A 202 21.20 36.72 0.87
CA GLU A 202 21.48 35.39 0.33
C GLU A 202 22.14 34.50 1.40
N THR A 203 23.17 35.04 2.07
CA THR A 203 23.83 34.34 3.18
C THR A 203 22.87 34.10 4.35
N LEU A 204 21.99 35.06 4.67
CA LEU A 204 20.96 34.88 5.71
C LEU A 204 20.02 33.73 5.38
N SER A 205 19.54 33.64 4.13
CA SER A 205 18.67 32.54 3.69
C SER A 205 19.34 31.18 3.88
N ILE A 206 20.59 31.05 3.44
CA ILE A 206 21.39 29.81 3.57
C ILE A 206 21.59 29.45 5.05
N LEU A 207 21.91 30.41 5.91
CA LEU A 207 22.09 30.15 7.33
C LEU A 207 20.78 29.70 8.00
N HIS A 208 19.66 30.34 7.67
CA HIS A 208 18.34 29.90 8.14
C HIS A 208 18.00 28.48 7.67
N GLN A 209 18.26 28.15 6.40
CA GLN A 209 18.12 26.80 5.86
C GLN A 209 18.93 25.79 6.66
N GLN A 210 20.22 26.06 6.90
CA GLN A 210 21.12 25.16 7.63
C GLN A 210 20.68 24.94 9.07
N VAL A 211 20.17 25.97 9.75
CA VAL A 211 19.61 25.81 11.10
C VAL A 211 18.39 24.89 11.08
N ALA A 212 17.47 25.07 10.12
CA ALA A 212 16.32 24.20 9.97
C ALA A 212 16.73 22.75 9.70
N GLU A 213 17.70 22.51 8.83
CA GLU A 213 18.26 21.19 8.54
C GLU A 213 18.88 20.51 9.77
N LEU A 214 19.54 21.27 10.65
CA LEU A 214 20.10 20.73 11.89
C LEU A 214 19.01 20.32 12.89
N TYR A 215 17.94 21.10 13.03
CA TYR A 215 16.79 20.68 13.83
C TYR A 215 16.10 19.45 13.22
N GLN A 216 15.93 19.42 11.90
CA GLN A 216 15.42 18.23 11.19
C GLN A 216 16.28 17.00 11.47
N GLU A 217 17.60 17.15 11.57
CA GLU A 217 18.50 16.04 11.89
C GLU A 217 18.32 15.54 13.34
N LEU A 218 18.14 16.43 14.32
CA LEU A 218 17.81 16.04 15.70
C LEU A 218 16.51 15.21 15.76
N ILE A 219 15.49 15.68 15.05
CA ILE A 219 14.17 15.03 14.96
C ILE A 219 14.31 13.68 14.25
N TYR A 220 14.95 13.67 13.09
CA TYR A 220 15.08 12.49 12.24
C TYR A 220 15.92 11.38 12.88
N GLN A 221 16.95 11.76 13.65
CA GLN A 221 17.74 10.81 14.44
C GLN A 221 17.06 10.36 15.73
N ASN A 222 15.91 10.94 16.10
CA ASN A 222 15.18 10.66 17.34
C ASN A 222 16.07 10.85 18.58
N LEU A 223 16.81 11.98 18.58
CA LEU A 223 17.66 12.43 19.69
C LEU A 223 16.88 13.30 20.67
N VAL A 224 15.83 13.98 20.21
CA VAL A 224 14.94 14.83 21.03
C VAL A 224 13.57 14.18 21.19
N GLN A 225 12.94 14.33 22.36
CA GLN A 225 11.64 13.74 22.71
C GLN A 225 10.82 14.72 23.56
N GLY A 226 9.50 14.48 23.66
CA GLY A 226 8.59 15.26 24.49
C GLY A 226 8.63 16.76 24.15
N ASP A 227 8.77 17.61 25.16
CA ASP A 227 8.77 19.06 24.99
C ASP A 227 9.93 19.56 24.10
N LEU A 228 11.09 18.92 24.17
CA LEU A 228 12.23 19.29 23.35
C LEU A 228 12.00 18.95 21.86
N LEU A 229 11.24 17.89 21.58
CA LEU A 229 10.81 17.57 20.21
C LEU A 229 9.86 18.65 19.69
N ASN A 230 8.88 19.07 20.49
CA ASN A 230 7.95 20.15 20.11
C ASN A 230 8.69 21.47 19.87
N TYR A 231 9.62 21.83 20.75
CA TYR A 231 10.49 23.00 20.57
C TYR A 231 11.29 22.89 19.27
N SER A 232 11.89 21.73 19.00
CA SER A 232 12.68 21.51 17.78
C SER A 232 11.84 21.64 16.51
N TYR A 233 10.59 21.16 16.51
CA TYR A 233 9.66 21.37 15.40
C TYR A 233 9.35 22.84 15.17
N THR A 234 9.04 23.59 16.24
CA THR A 234 8.78 25.03 16.15
C THR A 234 9.97 25.78 15.58
N GLN A 235 11.17 25.53 16.10
CA GLN A 235 12.38 26.20 15.62
C GLN A 235 12.72 25.82 14.18
N MET A 236 12.57 24.55 13.80
CA MET A 236 12.74 24.12 12.41
C MET A 236 11.80 24.88 11.48
N ARG A 237 10.51 25.00 11.85
CA ARG A 237 9.50 25.72 11.08
C ARG A 237 9.83 27.20 10.92
N GLU A 238 10.18 27.86 12.03
CA GLU A 238 10.54 29.28 12.03
C GLU A 238 11.73 29.56 11.11
N HIS A 239 12.81 28.79 11.23
CA HIS A 239 13.99 28.98 10.41
C HIS A 239 13.75 28.61 8.94
N ALA A 240 12.99 27.54 8.65
CA ALA A 240 12.63 27.20 7.28
C ALA A 240 11.78 28.29 6.62
N ARG A 241 10.75 28.81 7.31
CA ARG A 241 9.92 29.91 6.78
C ARG A 241 10.72 31.20 6.61
N ALA A 242 11.64 31.52 7.51
CA ALA A 242 12.52 32.68 7.38
C ALA A 242 13.43 32.59 6.14
N ALA A 243 14.01 31.41 5.86
CA ALA A 243 14.76 31.19 4.61
C ALA A 243 13.87 31.35 3.38
N LEU A 244 12.66 30.76 3.39
CA LEU A 244 11.71 30.81 2.28
C LEU A 244 11.13 32.20 2.02
N GLN A 245 11.08 33.07 3.04
CA GLN A 245 10.69 34.48 2.87
C GLN A 245 11.74 35.28 2.09
N ILE A 246 13.01 34.87 2.16
CA ILE A 246 14.12 35.52 1.44
C ILE A 246 14.27 34.91 0.06
N ASP A 247 14.31 33.58 -0.01
CA ASP A 247 14.37 32.82 -1.26
C ASP A 247 13.34 31.67 -1.23
N ALA A 248 12.22 31.88 -1.92
CA ALA A 248 11.14 30.91 -2.01
C ALA A 248 11.47 29.70 -2.90
N ALA A 249 12.48 29.80 -3.78
CA ALA A 249 12.82 28.78 -4.76
C ALA A 249 13.66 27.62 -4.19
N GLN A 250 13.34 27.19 -2.97
CA GLN A 250 14.03 26.13 -2.25
C GLN A 250 13.14 24.90 -2.08
N PRO A 251 13.02 24.03 -3.11
CA PRO A 251 12.11 22.87 -3.10
C PRO A 251 12.36 21.90 -1.95
N GLY A 252 13.62 21.79 -1.50
CA GLY A 252 14.01 20.93 -0.37
C GLY A 252 13.41 21.38 0.97
N LEU A 253 13.36 22.69 1.22
CA LEU A 253 12.77 23.25 2.45
C LEU A 253 11.25 23.09 2.47
N TRP A 254 10.58 23.33 1.33
CA TRP A 254 9.15 23.08 1.20
C TRP A 254 8.80 21.61 1.48
N PHE A 255 9.57 20.67 0.92
CA PHE A 255 9.40 19.25 1.22
C PHE A 255 9.65 18.90 2.69
N MET A 256 10.64 19.54 3.33
CA MET A 256 10.90 19.35 4.76
C MET A 256 9.72 19.82 5.62
N LEU A 257 9.17 21.00 5.31
CA LEU A 257 7.97 21.53 5.96
C LEU A 257 6.78 20.61 5.77
N ALA A 258 6.52 20.13 4.56
CA ALA A 258 5.42 19.20 4.29
C ALA A 258 5.49 17.94 5.16
N ARG A 259 6.68 17.34 5.29
CA ARG A 259 6.89 16.15 6.15
C ARG A 259 6.65 16.43 7.62
N MET A 260 7.08 17.60 8.09
CA MET A 260 6.86 18.03 9.46
C MET A 260 5.37 18.26 9.73
N GLU A 261 4.66 18.95 8.83
CA GLU A 261 3.25 19.26 9.02
C GLU A 261 2.39 18.00 8.96
N LEU A 262 2.73 17.02 8.10
CA LEU A 262 2.12 15.69 8.14
C LEU A 262 2.33 14.99 9.50
N ALA A 263 3.57 15.01 10.03
CA ALA A 263 3.86 14.41 11.33
C ALA A 263 3.04 15.04 12.48
N ASN A 264 2.75 16.34 12.37
CA ASN A 264 1.90 17.08 13.31
C ASN A 264 0.40 17.06 12.96
N ARG A 265 -0.01 16.33 11.92
CA ARG A 265 -1.40 16.26 11.39
C ARG A 265 -1.98 17.60 10.94
N ASN A 266 -1.13 18.57 10.58
CA ASN A 266 -1.53 19.85 10.02
C ASN A 266 -1.72 19.71 8.51
N VAL A 267 -2.86 19.12 8.11
CA VAL A 267 -3.16 18.75 6.71
C VAL A 267 -3.08 19.95 5.77
N ALA A 268 -3.61 21.11 6.16
CA ALA A 268 -3.63 22.31 5.31
C ALA A 268 -2.22 22.85 5.00
N ASP A 269 -1.39 23.07 6.02
CA ASP A 269 -0.01 23.53 5.84
C ASP A 269 0.83 22.50 5.07
N ALA A 270 0.57 21.20 5.29
CA ALA A 270 1.23 20.13 4.55
C ALA A 270 0.92 20.17 3.05
N ALA A 271 -0.35 20.39 2.69
CA ALA A 271 -0.80 20.50 1.30
C ALA A 271 -0.13 21.69 0.59
N GLU A 272 -0.15 22.86 1.22
CA GLU A 272 0.51 24.07 0.70
C GLU A 272 2.01 23.85 0.47
N ALA A 273 2.69 23.29 1.47
CA ALA A 273 4.13 23.02 1.36
C ALA A 273 4.46 21.99 0.28
N MET A 274 3.63 20.95 0.08
CA MET A 274 3.82 20.00 -1.02
C MET A 274 3.61 20.62 -2.39
N GLN A 275 2.61 21.50 -2.52
CA GLN A 275 2.36 22.22 -3.76
C GLN A 275 3.57 23.07 -4.13
N HIS A 276 4.07 23.90 -3.20
CA HIS A 276 5.27 24.70 -3.45
C HIS A 276 6.50 23.85 -3.73
N ALA A 277 6.71 22.74 -3.01
CA ALA A 277 7.79 21.82 -3.31
C ALA A 277 7.73 21.34 -4.77
N HIS A 278 6.54 20.97 -5.25
CA HIS A 278 6.35 20.54 -6.64
C HIS A 278 6.58 21.69 -7.65
N GLU A 279 6.01 22.87 -7.40
CA GLU A 279 6.15 24.06 -8.25
C GLU A 279 7.61 24.48 -8.42
N TYR A 280 8.40 24.44 -7.35
CA TYR A 280 9.83 24.75 -7.38
C TYR A 280 10.71 23.56 -7.84
N GLY A 281 10.12 22.50 -8.40
CA GLY A 281 10.86 21.44 -9.10
C GLY A 281 11.28 20.25 -8.23
N PHE A 282 10.71 20.06 -7.04
CA PHE A 282 10.92 18.83 -6.29
C PHE A 282 10.33 17.62 -7.04
N SER A 283 11.05 16.50 -7.01
CA SER A 283 10.67 15.29 -7.73
C SER A 283 9.29 14.76 -7.29
N ARG A 284 8.33 14.73 -8.22
CA ARG A 284 6.98 14.19 -8.00
C ARG A 284 7.01 12.74 -7.50
N VAL A 285 7.92 11.92 -8.05
CA VAL A 285 8.10 10.52 -7.63
C VAL A 285 8.40 10.41 -6.14
N ARG A 286 9.17 11.36 -5.58
CA ARG A 286 9.50 11.40 -4.15
C ARG A 286 8.35 11.95 -3.29
N LEU A 287 7.43 12.72 -3.88
CA LEU A 287 6.24 13.25 -3.20
C LEU A 287 5.11 12.23 -3.11
N LEU A 288 5.03 11.27 -4.05
CA LEU A 288 3.92 10.30 -4.13
C LEU A 288 3.51 9.66 -2.79
N PRO A 289 4.43 9.18 -1.92
CA PRO A 289 4.03 8.58 -0.64
C PRO A 289 3.36 9.58 0.30
N TYR A 290 3.83 10.82 0.29
CA TYR A 290 3.33 11.88 1.16
C TYR A 290 2.03 12.48 0.62
N LEU A 291 1.88 12.59 -0.70
CA LEU A 291 0.60 12.92 -1.33
C LEU A 291 -0.46 11.87 -1.00
N ALA A 292 -0.09 10.58 -0.99
CA ALA A 292 -1.01 9.51 -0.64
C ALA A 292 -1.40 9.57 0.85
N GLU A 293 -0.45 9.87 1.74
CA GLU A 293 -0.73 10.12 3.15
C GLU A 293 -1.66 11.32 3.35
N LEU A 294 -1.41 12.42 2.66
CA LEU A 294 -2.24 13.63 2.70
C LEU A 294 -3.68 13.31 2.25
N SER A 295 -3.86 12.70 1.08
CA SER A 295 -5.19 12.32 0.58
C SER A 295 -5.89 11.32 1.50
N PHE A 296 -5.15 10.45 2.18
CA PHE A 296 -5.72 9.54 3.17
C PHE A 296 -6.26 10.31 4.39
N LEU A 297 -5.52 11.30 4.89
CA LEU A 297 -5.97 12.16 6.00
C LEU A 297 -7.18 13.02 5.61
N GLU A 298 -7.26 13.43 4.34
CA GLU A 298 -8.41 14.13 3.76
C GLU A 298 -9.61 13.22 3.46
N HIS A 299 -9.47 11.91 3.69
CA HIS A 299 -10.47 10.88 3.37
C HIS A 299 -10.78 10.76 1.85
N ASP A 300 -9.92 11.30 0.98
CA ASP A 300 -9.99 11.09 -0.48
C ASP A 300 -9.29 9.78 -0.88
N TYR A 301 -9.96 8.68 -0.56
CA TYR A 301 -9.46 7.35 -0.83
C TYR A 301 -9.32 7.05 -2.33
N GLU A 302 -10.04 7.74 -3.20
CA GLU A 302 -9.91 7.56 -4.64
C GLU A 302 -8.58 8.14 -5.13
N GLN A 303 -8.19 9.30 -4.61
CA GLN A 303 -6.89 9.88 -4.91
C GLN A 303 -5.74 9.03 -4.36
N VAL A 304 -5.88 8.47 -3.16
CA VAL A 304 -4.92 7.49 -2.61
C VAL A 304 -4.70 6.34 -3.60
N ARG A 305 -5.77 5.75 -4.15
CA ARG A 305 -5.65 4.65 -5.12
C ARG A 305 -4.87 5.05 -6.36
N LYS A 306 -5.14 6.22 -6.94
CA LYS A 306 -4.41 6.72 -8.12
C LYS A 306 -2.93 6.90 -7.83
N LEU A 307 -2.59 7.50 -6.69
CA LEU A 307 -1.20 7.73 -6.28
C LEU A 307 -0.46 6.40 -6.07
N PHE A 308 -1.12 5.39 -5.51
CA PHE A 308 -0.57 4.04 -5.39
C PHE A 308 -0.48 3.27 -6.72
N ILE A 309 -1.28 3.61 -7.72
CA ILE A 309 -1.14 3.06 -9.08
C ILE A 309 0.07 3.66 -9.79
N GLU A 310 0.28 4.97 -9.62
CA GLU A 310 1.41 5.68 -10.19
C GLU A 310 2.74 5.31 -9.51
N MET A 311 2.70 5.15 -8.18
CA MET A 311 3.85 4.70 -7.40
C MET A 311 4.19 3.25 -7.78
N GLN A 312 5.28 3.08 -8.52
CA GLN A 312 5.83 1.75 -8.77
C GLN A 312 6.20 1.12 -7.43
N TYR A 313 5.79 -0.14 -7.22
CA TYR A 313 6.17 -0.86 -6.03
C TYR A 313 7.67 -1.14 -6.05
N ASP A 314 8.40 -0.53 -5.12
CA ASP A 314 9.79 -0.83 -4.86
C ASP A 314 9.92 -1.62 -3.55
N PRO A 315 10.19 -2.94 -3.60
CA PRO A 315 10.36 -3.78 -2.42
C PRO A 315 11.59 -3.41 -1.57
N SER A 316 12.51 -2.60 -2.09
CA SER A 316 13.66 -2.10 -1.33
C SER A 316 13.31 -0.90 -0.43
N VAL A 317 12.22 -0.19 -0.73
CA VAL A 317 11.78 1.03 -0.02
C VAL A 317 10.57 0.77 0.87
N SER A 318 9.64 -0.09 0.45
CA SER A 318 8.47 -0.47 1.23
C SER A 318 8.44 -1.98 1.48
N SER A 319 8.48 -2.37 2.76
CA SER A 319 8.39 -3.76 3.20
C SER A 319 6.95 -4.27 3.32
N GLN A 320 5.95 -3.46 2.98
CA GLN A 320 4.53 -3.77 3.14
C GLN A 320 3.83 -3.92 1.78
N PRO A 321 4.04 -5.04 1.06
CA PRO A 321 3.38 -5.30 -0.22
C PRO A 321 1.86 -5.32 -0.10
N GLN A 322 1.33 -5.58 1.10
CA GLN A 322 -0.09 -5.61 1.40
C GLN A 322 -0.76 -4.24 1.20
N LEU A 323 -0.10 -3.14 1.58
CA LEU A 323 -0.63 -1.79 1.37
C LEU A 323 -0.74 -1.46 -0.12
N HIS A 324 0.33 -1.74 -0.88
CA HIS A 324 0.30 -1.56 -2.33
C HIS A 324 -0.79 -2.43 -2.98
N ARG A 325 -0.94 -3.69 -2.54
CA ARG A 325 -1.99 -4.58 -3.04
C ARG A 325 -3.38 -4.04 -2.74
N TYR A 326 -3.64 -3.62 -1.50
CA TYR A 326 -4.94 -3.10 -1.09
C TYR A 326 -5.37 -1.86 -1.88
N TRP A 327 -4.48 -0.88 -2.03
CA TRP A 327 -4.79 0.37 -2.71
C TRP A 327 -4.83 0.21 -4.23
N ARG A 328 -4.04 -0.69 -4.82
CA ARG A 328 -4.09 -0.98 -6.28
C ARG A 328 -5.25 -1.92 -6.66
N HIS A 329 -5.71 -2.77 -5.75
CA HIS A 329 -6.77 -3.73 -6.01
C HIS A 329 -8.15 -3.10 -5.76
N GLY A 330 -8.64 -2.34 -6.75
CA GLY A 330 -9.95 -1.71 -6.72
C GLY A 330 -10.14 -0.80 -7.93
N ARG A 331 -10.67 -1.35 -9.03
CA ARG A 331 -11.07 -0.66 -10.29
C ARG A 331 -9.99 0.17 -10.99
N ARG A 332 -9.50 -0.33 -12.12
CA ARG A 332 -8.65 0.39 -13.10
C ARG A 332 -9.34 1.60 -13.79
N THR A 333 -10.49 2.10 -13.35
CA THR A 333 -11.33 3.03 -14.12
C THR A 333 -11.18 4.53 -13.80
N ILE A 334 -10.21 4.95 -12.98
CA ILE A 334 -10.11 6.37 -12.56
C ILE A 334 -8.79 7.00 -13.01
N ALA A 335 -8.39 6.76 -14.26
CA ALA A 335 -7.19 7.36 -14.83
C ALA A 335 -7.41 8.81 -15.36
N ASN A 336 -8.64 9.32 -15.44
CA ASN A 336 -8.92 10.58 -16.13
C ASN A 336 -9.68 11.60 -15.25
N ARG A 337 -9.10 12.04 -14.14
CA ARG A 337 -9.45 13.33 -13.53
C ARG A 337 -8.17 14.18 -13.53
N PRO A 338 -8.15 15.37 -14.15
CA PRO A 338 -7.00 16.26 -14.04
C PRO A 338 -6.79 16.63 -12.57
N ASP A 339 -5.52 16.66 -12.15
CA ASP A 339 -5.09 17.10 -10.82
C ASP A 339 -5.58 18.54 -10.61
N THR A 340 -6.72 18.74 -9.94
CA THR A 340 -7.22 20.08 -9.63
C THR A 340 -6.51 20.59 -8.39
N PHE A 341 -5.33 21.19 -8.58
CA PHE A 341 -4.95 22.35 -7.78
C PHE A 341 -5.96 23.44 -8.13
N SER A 342 -7.00 23.59 -7.32
CA SER A 342 -7.99 24.64 -7.55
C SER A 342 -7.42 25.94 -7.00
N PRO A 343 -7.08 26.95 -7.83
CA PRO A 343 -6.84 28.28 -7.28
C PRO A 343 -8.18 28.78 -6.75
N ALA A 344 -8.19 29.23 -5.49
CA ALA A 344 -9.33 29.95 -4.95
C ALA A 344 -9.67 31.12 -5.88
N PRO A 345 -10.96 31.38 -6.20
CA PRO A 345 -11.31 32.54 -6.99
C PRO A 345 -10.97 33.81 -6.21
N ALA A 346 -10.14 34.67 -6.80
CA ALA A 346 -9.84 36.00 -6.30
C ALA A 346 -11.15 36.75 -5.98
N GLY A 347 -11.34 37.07 -4.71
CA GLY A 347 -12.44 37.90 -4.26
C GLY A 347 -12.36 39.27 -4.94
N ARG A 348 -13.43 39.66 -5.64
CA ARG A 348 -13.61 41.05 -6.08
C ARG A 348 -13.75 41.95 -4.84
N PRO A 349 -13.13 43.15 -4.84
CA PRO A 349 -13.34 44.10 -3.76
C PRO A 349 -14.77 44.63 -3.80
N GLY A 350 -15.40 44.70 -2.63
CA GLY A 350 -16.74 45.21 -2.43
C GLY A 350 -16.85 46.67 -2.89
N GLY A 351 -17.78 46.91 -3.82
CA GLY A 351 -18.26 48.24 -4.15
C GLY A 351 -19.03 48.81 -2.97
N GLY A 352 -18.40 49.74 -2.26
CA GLY A 352 -19.06 50.59 -1.27
C GLY A 352 -19.97 51.59 -1.97
N ARG A 353 -21.17 51.73 -1.39
CA ARG A 353 -22.20 52.73 -1.72
C ARG A 353 -21.64 54.16 -1.73
N ARG A 354 -21.90 54.89 -2.80
CA ARG A 354 -22.61 56.19 -2.77
C ARG A 354 -23.45 56.32 -4.01
#